data_AF-A0A938L173-F1
#
_entry.id   AF-A0A938L173-F1
#
_cell.length_a   1.000
_cell.length_b   1.000
_cell.length_c   1.000
_cell.angle_alpha   90.00
_cell.angle_beta   90.00
_cell.angle_gamma   90.00
#
_symmetry.space_group_name_H-M   'P 1'
#
loop_
_entity.id
_entity.type
_entity.pdbx_description
1 polymer ?
#
loop_
_entity_poly.entity_id
_entity_poly.type
_entity_poly.pdbx_seq_one_letter_code
_entity_poly.pdbx_strand_id
1 'polypeptide(L)'
;MGLVIKKNLGSSHIHCISTASCRRLNYDMIVGAAVDEEPMRNRVSFPLIILTAGLITGCEFFGERELPMSLELPLSDARVVDAFTIGGKRIPLPPGEWTVIGTGIEKDGERGFHSSSMLALIEKNQLLSAVEIATNIPIPKAAAGGKPKDGRGEGWLTHQGCVRDDLHFLAVTANVRLGDQDCWWVNHWRMHRTGSGAAEHWQKAQKYLAENKIKAPLDMIGVTYRLANKDHYLTVTYFLSQQPSDFDDRNDVHWSIASWETSVWHPDQVKKDPKRRQHIDKIIAWGKSWHPQIKKVFQADQK
;
A
#
# COMPACT_ATOMS: atom_id res chain seq x y z
N MET A 1 16.50 17.76 -27.98
CA MET A 1 16.48 16.61 -28.93
C MET A 1 16.38 15.34 -28.10
N GLY A 2 15.19 14.76 -27.98
CA GLY A 2 14.95 13.57 -27.15
C GLY A 2 15.17 12.29 -27.95
N LEU A 3 16.05 11.43 -27.45
CA LEU A 3 16.36 10.12 -28.02
C LEU A 3 15.22 9.15 -27.69
N VAL A 4 14.41 8.77 -28.68
CA VAL A 4 13.37 7.75 -28.54
C VAL A 4 14.00 6.38 -28.81
N ILE A 5 14.25 5.58 -27.78
CA ILE A 5 14.69 4.19 -27.93
C ILE A 5 13.45 3.30 -27.97
N LYS A 6 13.02 2.89 -29.17
CA LYS A 6 12.07 1.79 -29.34
C LYS A 6 12.79 0.47 -29.10
N LYS A 7 12.46 -0.24 -28.03
CA LYS A 7 12.85 -1.65 -27.84
C LYS A 7 11.85 -2.55 -28.55
N ASN A 8 12.32 -3.33 -29.54
CA ASN A 8 11.63 -4.50 -30.05
C ASN A 8 11.74 -5.63 -29.01
N LEU A 9 10.61 -6.13 -28.52
CA LEU A 9 10.56 -7.35 -27.72
C LEU A 9 10.29 -8.54 -28.65
N GLY A 10 11.29 -9.41 -28.75
CA GLY A 10 11.24 -10.66 -29.49
C GLY A 10 10.32 -11.69 -28.82
N SER A 11 9.74 -12.55 -29.66
CA SER A 11 8.93 -13.70 -29.29
C SER A 11 9.74 -14.72 -28.45
N SER A 12 9.21 -15.11 -27.30
CA SER A 12 9.77 -16.16 -26.46
C SER A 12 9.12 -17.49 -26.78
N HIS A 13 9.90 -18.45 -27.31
CA HIS A 13 9.51 -19.86 -27.39
C HIS A 13 9.60 -20.51 -26.01
N ILE A 14 8.52 -21.17 -25.57
CA ILE A 14 8.50 -22.00 -24.36
C ILE A 14 8.78 -23.45 -24.75
N HIS A 15 9.91 -23.99 -24.28
CA HIS A 15 10.17 -25.43 -24.27
C HIS A 15 9.75 -26.02 -22.91
N CYS A 16 8.78 -26.93 -22.92
CA CYS A 16 8.47 -27.77 -21.77
C CYS A 16 9.39 -29.01 -21.80
N ILE A 17 10.16 -29.22 -20.74
CA ILE A 17 10.79 -30.51 -20.43
C ILE A 17 10.26 -30.98 -19.08
N SER A 18 9.59 -32.13 -19.13
CA SER A 18 9.10 -32.92 -17.99
C SER A 18 10.27 -33.67 -17.32
N THR A 19 10.29 -33.72 -15.98
CA THR A 19 10.44 -34.97 -15.20
C THR A 19 10.14 -34.72 -13.72
N ALA A 20 9.44 -35.66 -13.11
CA ALA A 20 9.00 -35.67 -11.72
C ALA A 20 10.07 -36.26 -10.78
N SER A 21 10.13 -35.79 -9.52
CA SER A 21 10.43 -36.61 -8.34
C SER A 21 10.19 -35.79 -7.07
N CYS A 22 9.12 -36.09 -6.34
CA CYS A 22 8.82 -35.50 -5.03
C CYS A 22 9.13 -36.53 -3.94
N ARG A 23 10.18 -36.31 -3.14
CA ARG A 23 10.49 -37.12 -1.94
C ARG A 23 9.76 -36.52 -0.73
N ARG A 24 8.95 -37.33 -0.04
CA ARG A 24 8.48 -37.05 1.32
C ARG A 24 9.61 -37.30 2.31
N LEU A 25 9.84 -36.35 3.21
CA LEU A 25 10.63 -36.55 4.42
C LEU A 25 9.67 -36.86 5.58
N ASN A 26 9.97 -37.95 6.28
CA ASN A 26 9.35 -38.35 7.54
C ASN A 26 9.82 -37.43 8.67
N TYR A 27 8.94 -37.11 9.60
CA TYR A 27 9.30 -36.75 10.97
C TYR A 27 8.41 -37.54 11.92
N ASP A 28 9.03 -38.47 12.64
CA ASP A 28 8.50 -39.06 13.86
C ASP A 28 8.89 -38.16 15.04
N MET A 29 7.94 -37.89 15.94
CA MET A 29 8.24 -37.80 17.37
C MET A 29 6.99 -38.09 18.19
N ILE A 30 7.15 -39.08 19.07
CA ILE A 30 6.19 -39.66 20.01
C ILE A 30 6.37 -39.00 21.38
N VAL A 31 5.29 -38.55 22.02
CA VAL A 31 4.94 -38.68 23.47
C VAL A 31 3.42 -38.38 23.52
N GLY A 32 2.48 -39.16 24.05
CA GLY A 32 2.50 -40.18 25.09
C GLY A 32 1.64 -39.70 26.27
N ALA A 33 0.32 -39.93 26.23
CA ALA A 33 -0.54 -39.98 27.43
C ALA A 33 -1.87 -40.69 27.10
N ALA A 34 -2.12 -41.77 27.83
CA ALA A 34 -3.28 -42.65 27.73
C ALA A 34 -4.48 -42.10 28.51
N VAL A 35 -5.70 -42.29 27.98
CA VAL A 35 -6.94 -42.43 28.75
C VAL A 35 -7.87 -43.38 28.00
N ASP A 36 -8.62 -44.14 28.78
CA ASP A 36 -9.25 -45.43 28.53
C ASP A 36 -10.41 -45.52 27.52
N GLU A 37 -10.68 -46.80 27.23
CA GLU A 37 -11.70 -47.51 26.47
C GLU A 37 -13.14 -47.01 26.70
N GLU A 38 -14.09 -47.04 25.74
CA GLU A 38 -14.81 -48.25 25.29
C GLU A 38 -15.76 -47.95 24.08
N PRO A 39 -16.40 -48.97 23.46
CA PRO A 39 -16.63 -49.05 22.02
C PRO A 39 -18.07 -48.81 21.57
N MET A 40 -18.29 -48.49 20.28
CA MET A 40 -19.37 -49.14 19.54
C MET A 40 -19.15 -49.16 18.02
N ARG A 41 -19.24 -50.38 17.50
CA ARG A 41 -19.21 -50.79 16.10
C ARG A 41 -20.36 -50.15 15.32
N ASN A 42 -20.07 -49.68 14.11
CA ASN A 42 -20.98 -49.87 12.99
C ASN A 42 -20.16 -49.98 11.69
N ARG A 43 -20.03 -51.21 11.19
CA ARG A 43 -19.45 -51.49 9.87
C ARG A 43 -20.56 -51.30 8.84
N VAL A 44 -20.48 -50.23 8.06
CA VAL A 44 -21.22 -50.10 6.80
C VAL A 44 -20.20 -50.26 5.68
N SER A 45 -20.27 -51.41 5.00
CA SER A 45 -19.47 -51.70 3.81
C SER A 45 -19.93 -50.79 2.68
N PHE A 46 -19.09 -49.83 2.28
CA PHE A 46 -19.30 -49.05 1.07
C PHE A 46 -18.64 -49.76 -0.13
N PRO A 47 -19.32 -49.86 -1.29
CA PRO A 47 -18.74 -50.42 -2.49
C PRO A 47 -17.64 -49.52 -3.04
N LEU A 48 -16.50 -50.14 -3.35
CA LEU A 48 -15.36 -49.54 -4.03
C LEU A 48 -15.74 -49.22 -5.48
N ILE A 49 -16.18 -47.98 -5.75
CA ILE A 49 -16.35 -47.47 -7.10
C ILE A 49 -14.97 -46.98 -7.57
N ILE A 50 -14.36 -47.73 -8.48
CA ILE A 50 -13.17 -47.33 -9.21
C ILE A 50 -13.59 -46.26 -10.23
N LEU A 51 -13.44 -44.99 -9.84
CA LEU A 51 -13.59 -43.85 -10.73
C LEU A 51 -12.27 -43.67 -11.50
N THR A 52 -12.25 -44.05 -12.77
CA THR A 52 -11.20 -43.69 -13.72
C THR A 52 -11.27 -42.18 -13.99
N ALA A 53 -10.56 -41.41 -13.17
CA ALA A 53 -10.38 -39.98 -13.37
C ALA A 53 -9.44 -39.74 -14.56
N GLY A 54 -10.02 -39.42 -15.72
CA GLY A 54 -9.29 -38.88 -16.86
C GLY A 54 -8.72 -37.51 -16.48
N LEU A 55 -7.41 -37.43 -16.28
CA LEU A 55 -6.66 -36.18 -16.09
C LEU A 55 -6.61 -35.44 -17.44
N ILE A 56 -7.67 -34.72 -17.77
CA ILE A 56 -7.64 -33.71 -18.83
C ILE A 56 -6.86 -32.52 -18.25
N THR A 57 -5.57 -32.46 -18.56
CA THR A 57 -4.71 -31.31 -18.29
C THR A 57 -5.11 -30.17 -19.23
N GLY A 58 -6.15 -29.43 -18.86
CA GLY A 58 -6.44 -28.15 -19.49
C GLY A 58 -5.31 -27.18 -19.18
N CYS A 59 -4.55 -26.77 -20.20
CA CYS A 59 -3.76 -25.55 -20.10
C CYS A 59 -4.74 -24.39 -19.94
N GLU A 60 -5.03 -24.01 -18.70
CA GLU A 60 -5.60 -22.70 -18.42
C GLU A 60 -4.55 -21.68 -18.87
N PHE A 61 -4.76 -21.13 -20.06
CA PHE A 61 -4.09 -19.90 -20.48
C PHE A 61 -4.51 -18.84 -19.46
N PHE A 62 -3.65 -18.59 -18.48
CA PHE A 62 -3.72 -17.39 -17.67
C PHE A 62 -3.54 -16.22 -18.63
N GLY A 63 -4.66 -15.65 -19.09
CA GLY A 63 -4.67 -14.51 -19.99
C GLY A 63 -3.79 -13.42 -19.41
N GLU A 64 -2.84 -12.95 -20.21
CA GLU A 64 -1.94 -11.88 -19.83
C GLU A 64 -2.77 -10.70 -19.31
N ARG A 65 -2.40 -10.22 -18.13
CA ARG A 65 -3.06 -9.11 -17.45
C ARG A 65 -2.88 -7.89 -18.34
N GLU A 66 -3.91 -7.51 -19.11
CA GLU A 66 -3.90 -6.28 -19.90
C GLU A 66 -3.79 -5.09 -18.94
N LEU A 67 -2.57 -4.67 -18.67
CA LEU A 67 -2.30 -3.39 -18.03
C LEU A 67 -2.71 -2.29 -19.02
N PRO A 68 -3.31 -1.19 -18.56
CA PRO A 68 -3.62 -0.07 -19.43
C PRO A 68 -2.31 0.39 -20.11
N MET A 69 -2.21 0.16 -21.42
CA MET A 69 -0.97 0.24 -22.22
C MET A 69 -0.28 1.61 -22.25
N SER A 70 -0.80 2.62 -21.54
CA SER A 70 -0.27 3.98 -21.55
C SER A 70 -0.02 4.60 -20.17
N LEU A 71 -0.09 3.83 -19.08
CA LEU A 71 0.28 4.38 -17.77
C LEU A 71 1.80 4.23 -17.56
N GLU A 72 2.54 5.30 -17.87
CA GLU A 72 3.94 5.40 -17.48
C GLU A 72 4.02 5.63 -15.97
N LEU A 73 4.46 4.60 -15.24
CA LEU A 73 4.87 4.79 -13.85
C LEU A 73 6.19 5.56 -13.83
N PRO A 74 6.37 6.50 -12.90
CA PRO A 74 7.65 7.13 -12.72
C PRO A 74 8.70 6.07 -12.41
N LEU A 75 9.88 6.25 -13.00
CA LEU A 75 11.01 5.37 -12.79
C LEU A 75 11.38 5.39 -11.29
N SER A 76 11.66 4.20 -10.74
CA SER A 76 12.32 4.12 -9.45
C SER A 76 13.60 4.95 -9.49
N ASP A 77 13.89 5.61 -8.39
CA ASP A 77 15.10 6.40 -8.14
C ASP A 77 15.13 7.76 -8.85
N ALA A 78 14.04 8.12 -9.54
CA ALA A 78 13.86 9.44 -10.12
C ALA A 78 13.90 10.53 -9.04
N ARG A 79 14.64 11.62 -9.31
CA ARG A 79 14.71 12.80 -8.45
C ARG A 79 13.60 13.79 -8.79
N VAL A 80 12.97 14.33 -7.77
CA VAL A 80 11.79 15.20 -7.87
C VAL A 80 11.95 16.37 -6.91
N VAL A 81 11.63 17.58 -7.36
CA VAL A 81 11.65 18.81 -6.57
C VAL A 81 10.32 19.52 -6.74
N ASP A 82 9.86 20.21 -5.69
CA ASP A 82 8.64 21.02 -5.60
C ASP A 82 7.30 20.29 -5.76
N ALA A 83 7.16 19.38 -6.73
CA ALA A 83 5.93 18.66 -6.98
C ALA A 83 6.15 17.33 -7.71
N PHE A 84 5.27 16.37 -7.45
CA PHE A 84 5.23 15.07 -8.10
C PHE A 84 3.92 14.88 -8.88
N THR A 85 3.99 14.30 -10.08
CA THR A 85 2.79 14.06 -10.91
C THR A 85 2.44 12.59 -10.91
N ILE A 86 1.18 12.27 -10.57
CA ILE A 86 0.63 10.91 -10.63
C ILE A 86 -0.86 10.99 -10.98
N GLY A 87 -1.29 10.18 -11.95
CA GLY A 87 -2.67 10.15 -12.41
C GLY A 87 -3.20 11.53 -12.87
N GLY A 88 -2.34 12.34 -13.53
CA GLY A 88 -2.69 13.70 -13.96
C GLY A 88 -2.62 14.77 -12.86
N LYS A 89 -2.46 14.38 -11.59
CA LYS A 89 -2.46 15.30 -10.45
C LYS A 89 -1.04 15.72 -10.07
N ARG A 90 -0.79 17.03 -10.01
CA ARG A 90 0.49 17.61 -9.57
C ARG A 90 0.47 17.88 -8.06
N ILE A 91 0.97 16.93 -7.28
CA ILE A 91 0.99 16.98 -5.82
C ILE A 91 2.17 17.85 -5.34
N PRO A 92 1.95 18.89 -4.52
CA PRO A 92 3.04 19.68 -3.95
C PRO A 92 3.86 18.83 -2.99
N LEU A 93 5.17 19.05 -2.99
CA LEU A 93 6.12 18.44 -2.07
C LEU A 93 6.68 19.51 -1.13
N PRO A 94 6.96 19.17 0.14
CA PRO A 94 7.74 20.04 1.00
C PRO A 94 9.11 20.32 0.38
N PRO A 95 9.78 21.42 0.79
CA PRO A 95 11.13 21.73 0.31
C PRO A 95 12.10 20.56 0.49
N GLY A 96 12.90 20.28 -0.54
CA GLY A 96 13.89 19.20 -0.54
C GLY A 96 13.99 18.51 -1.89
N GLU A 97 15.01 17.66 -2.03
CA GLU A 97 15.15 16.77 -3.18
C GLU A 97 14.61 15.38 -2.82
N TRP A 98 13.51 15.02 -3.46
CA TRP A 98 12.80 13.78 -3.20
C TRP A 98 13.22 12.70 -4.19
N THR A 99 13.25 11.45 -3.74
CA THR A 99 13.52 10.28 -4.59
C THR A 99 12.28 9.40 -4.63
N VAL A 100 11.87 8.95 -5.81
CA VAL A 100 10.81 7.93 -5.95
C VAL A 100 11.39 6.58 -5.52
N ILE A 101 10.88 6.02 -4.42
CA ILE A 101 11.42 4.78 -3.84
C ILE A 101 10.49 3.58 -4.01
N GLY A 102 9.25 3.80 -4.46
CA GLY A 102 8.32 2.72 -4.76
C GLY A 102 7.12 3.20 -5.56
N THR A 103 6.67 2.39 -6.51
CA THR A 103 5.49 2.66 -7.34
C THR A 103 4.69 1.38 -7.54
N GLY A 104 3.38 1.47 -7.64
CA GLY A 104 2.50 0.32 -7.82
C GLY A 104 1.25 0.67 -8.60
N ILE A 105 0.70 -0.34 -9.28
CA ILE A 105 -0.64 -0.29 -9.87
C ILE A 105 -1.41 -1.49 -9.35
N GLU A 106 -2.48 -1.24 -8.61
CA GLU A 106 -3.28 -2.29 -8.01
C GLU A 106 -4.71 -2.24 -8.51
N LYS A 107 -5.29 -3.42 -8.70
CA LYS A 107 -6.71 -3.57 -9.04
C LYS A 107 -7.54 -3.42 -7.77
N ASP A 108 -8.46 -2.46 -7.77
CA ASP A 108 -9.39 -2.19 -6.67
C ASP A 108 -10.74 -2.90 -6.93
N GLY A 109 -10.69 -4.23 -6.99
CA GLY A 109 -11.86 -5.05 -7.35
C GLY A 109 -12.48 -4.63 -8.69
N GLU A 110 -13.78 -4.36 -8.71
CA GLU A 110 -14.52 -3.90 -9.90
C GLU A 110 -14.44 -2.37 -10.12
N ARG A 111 -13.93 -1.61 -9.14
CA ARG A 111 -13.85 -0.13 -9.21
C ARG A 111 -12.74 0.37 -10.14
N GLY A 112 -11.89 -0.55 -10.61
CA GLY A 112 -10.85 -0.31 -11.60
C GLY A 112 -9.46 -0.49 -11.01
N PHE A 113 -8.56 0.42 -11.37
CA PHE A 113 -7.18 0.39 -10.91
C PHE A 113 -6.85 1.70 -10.22
N HIS A 114 -5.90 1.64 -9.29
CA HIS A 114 -5.29 2.81 -8.72
C HIS A 114 -3.77 2.73 -8.83
N SER A 115 -3.15 3.90 -8.89
CA SER A 115 -1.70 4.04 -8.85
C SER A 115 -1.31 4.59 -7.49
N SER A 116 -0.24 4.03 -6.95
CA SER A 116 0.36 4.48 -5.70
C SER A 116 1.85 4.74 -5.89
N SER A 117 2.38 5.73 -5.19
CA SER A 117 3.82 6.05 -5.18
C SER A 117 4.28 6.44 -3.80
N MET A 118 5.52 6.08 -3.48
CA MET A 118 6.24 6.45 -2.27
C MET A 118 7.48 7.25 -2.66
N LEU A 119 7.60 8.46 -2.12
CA LEU A 119 8.78 9.31 -2.25
C LEU A 119 9.50 9.41 -0.92
N ALA A 120 10.81 9.60 -0.95
CA ALA A 120 11.63 9.78 0.24
C ALA A 120 12.54 11.01 0.11
N LEU A 121 12.63 11.77 1.20
CA LEU A 121 13.66 12.76 1.44
C LEU A 121 14.74 12.10 2.30
N ILE A 122 15.94 11.96 1.74
CA ILE A 122 17.03 11.18 2.35
C ILE A 122 18.22 12.11 2.59
N GLU A 123 18.71 12.15 3.84
CA GLU A 123 19.90 12.90 4.22
C GLU A 123 20.85 12.00 5.01
N LYS A 124 22.14 11.99 4.65
CA LYS A 124 23.18 11.22 5.37
C LYS A 124 22.80 9.74 5.59
N ASN A 125 22.23 9.09 4.58
CA ASN A 125 21.70 7.72 4.63
C ASN A 125 20.60 7.50 5.70
N GLN A 126 19.81 8.53 5.99
CA GLN A 126 18.65 8.45 6.86
C GLN A 126 17.40 8.97 6.13
N LEU A 127 16.28 8.27 6.31
CA LEU A 127 14.97 8.71 5.85
C LEU A 127 14.47 9.84 6.74
N LEU A 128 14.51 11.07 6.24
CA LEU A 128 14.05 12.27 6.93
C LEU A 128 12.55 12.53 6.73
N SER A 129 12.00 12.17 5.57
CA SER A 129 10.58 12.29 5.32
C SER A 129 10.16 11.35 4.21
N ALA A 130 8.90 10.98 4.18
CA ALA A 130 8.32 10.24 3.07
C ALA A 130 6.99 10.86 2.64
N VAL A 131 6.61 10.65 1.38
CA VAL A 131 5.27 10.99 0.88
C VAL A 131 4.68 9.78 0.19
N GLU A 132 3.54 9.30 0.67
CA GLU A 132 2.72 8.32 -0.02
C GLU A 132 1.58 9.03 -0.75
N ILE A 133 1.40 8.69 -2.02
CA ILE A 133 0.35 9.25 -2.85
C ILE A 133 -0.38 8.09 -3.51
N ALA A 134 -1.71 8.06 -3.40
CA ALA A 134 -2.56 7.10 -4.07
C ALA A 134 -3.73 7.81 -4.77
N THR A 135 -4.01 7.43 -6.02
CA THR A 135 -5.11 7.99 -6.80
C THR A 135 -5.63 6.96 -7.81
N ASN A 136 -6.89 7.09 -8.20
CA ASN A 136 -7.46 6.22 -9.23
C ASN A 136 -6.84 6.50 -10.61
N ILE A 137 -6.72 5.46 -11.42
CA ILE A 137 -6.35 5.58 -12.83
C ILE A 137 -7.65 5.71 -13.64
N PRO A 138 -7.87 6.82 -14.35
CA PRO A 138 -9.00 6.93 -15.27
C PRO A 138 -8.75 6.03 -16.47
N ILE A 139 -9.37 4.85 -16.49
CA ILE A 139 -9.38 3.98 -17.67
C ILE A 139 -10.61 4.34 -18.51
N PRO A 140 -10.44 4.76 -19.77
CA PRO A 140 -11.56 5.02 -20.66
C PRO A 140 -12.48 3.80 -20.77
N LYS A 141 -13.79 4.00 -20.61
CA LYS A 141 -14.80 2.92 -20.59
C LYS A 141 -14.70 1.95 -21.78
N ALA A 142 -14.30 2.44 -22.95
CA ALA A 142 -14.15 1.64 -24.17
C ALA A 142 -12.91 0.73 -24.18
N ALA A 143 -11.83 1.13 -23.50
CA ALA A 143 -10.56 0.38 -23.51
C ALA A 143 -10.55 -0.80 -22.52
N ALA A 144 -11.48 -0.83 -21.57
CA ALA A 144 -11.55 -1.89 -20.55
C ALA A 144 -12.36 -3.13 -20.99
N GLY A 145 -12.89 -3.17 -22.23
CA GLY A 145 -13.70 -4.28 -22.76
C GLY A 145 -14.92 -4.65 -21.90
N GLY A 146 -15.26 -3.82 -20.90
CA GLY A 146 -15.98 -4.23 -19.71
C GLY A 146 -17.25 -3.42 -19.54
N LYS A 147 -18.29 -4.11 -19.11
CA LYS A 147 -19.53 -3.53 -18.58
C LYS A 147 -19.20 -2.34 -17.66
N PRO A 148 -20.03 -1.28 -17.62
CA PRO A 148 -19.79 -0.09 -16.80
C PRO A 148 -19.32 -0.51 -15.41
N LYS A 149 -18.27 0.18 -14.90
CA LYS A 149 -17.77 0.02 -13.53
C LYS A 149 -18.97 -0.22 -12.62
N ASP A 150 -19.01 -1.39 -11.98
CA ASP A 150 -20.03 -1.77 -11.01
C ASP A 150 -21.50 -1.62 -11.47
N GLY A 151 -21.82 -1.67 -12.78
CA GLY A 151 -23.19 -1.55 -13.31
C GLY A 151 -23.94 -0.24 -12.98
N ARG A 152 -23.42 0.61 -12.08
CA ARG A 152 -24.09 1.79 -11.51
C ARG A 152 -23.16 3.00 -11.34
N GLY A 153 -21.83 2.80 -11.37
CA GLY A 153 -20.84 3.88 -11.34
C GLY A 153 -20.98 4.77 -10.11
N GLU A 154 -21.14 4.18 -8.92
CA GLU A 154 -21.61 4.93 -7.75
C GLU A 154 -20.49 5.68 -6.99
N GLY A 155 -19.20 5.57 -7.33
CA GLY A 155 -18.12 6.32 -6.66
C GLY A 155 -17.44 5.57 -5.51
N TRP A 156 -16.92 6.27 -4.49
CA TRP A 156 -16.04 5.66 -3.48
C TRP A 156 -16.74 5.34 -2.16
N LEU A 157 -16.43 4.17 -1.59
CA LEU A 157 -16.79 3.85 -0.22
C LEU A 157 -16.13 4.84 0.76
N THR A 158 -16.80 5.08 1.90
CA THR A 158 -16.28 5.92 2.98
C THR A 158 -14.89 5.43 3.41
N HIS A 159 -13.96 6.36 3.62
CA HIS A 159 -12.62 6.01 4.04
C HIS A 159 -12.58 5.80 5.56
N GLN A 160 -12.05 4.66 6.02
CA GLN A 160 -12.00 4.33 7.45
C GLN A 160 -11.23 5.37 8.27
N GLY A 161 -10.16 5.96 7.71
CA GLY A 161 -9.44 7.05 8.36
C GLY A 161 -10.29 8.28 8.70
N CYS A 162 -11.40 8.51 8.00
CA CYS A 162 -12.31 9.64 8.25
C CYS A 162 -13.32 9.39 9.39
N VAL A 163 -13.34 8.20 10.00
CA VAL A 163 -14.30 7.85 11.08
C VAL A 163 -13.63 7.32 12.34
N ARG A 164 -12.31 7.24 12.36
CA ARG A 164 -11.54 6.80 13.53
C ARG A 164 -11.56 7.84 14.64
N ASP A 165 -11.58 7.38 15.89
CA ASP A 165 -11.55 8.18 17.12
C ASP A 165 -10.22 8.06 17.88
N ASP A 166 -9.35 7.14 17.48
CA ASP A 166 -8.05 6.83 18.04
C ASP A 166 -6.90 7.49 17.25
N LEU A 167 -7.13 8.73 16.80
CA LEU A 167 -6.17 9.55 16.03
C LEU A 167 -5.67 10.73 16.88
N HIS A 168 -4.51 11.31 16.51
CA HIS A 168 -4.06 12.56 17.14
C HIS A 168 -4.96 13.74 16.79
N PHE A 169 -5.49 13.73 15.57
CA PHE A 169 -6.35 14.77 15.05
C PHE A 169 -7.18 14.22 13.89
N LEU A 170 -8.43 14.64 13.78
CA LEU A 170 -9.29 14.35 12.64
C LEU A 170 -10.16 15.59 12.35
N ALA A 171 -10.19 16.01 11.10
CA ALA A 171 -11.15 16.96 10.58
C ALA A 171 -11.91 16.34 9.41
N VAL A 172 -13.24 16.38 9.47
CA VAL A 172 -14.12 15.84 8.44
C VAL A 172 -15.03 16.95 7.94
N THR A 173 -14.86 17.33 6.68
CA THR A 173 -15.78 18.21 5.96
C THR A 173 -16.87 17.37 5.29
N ALA A 174 -16.49 16.24 4.68
CA ALA A 174 -17.39 15.29 4.07
C ALA A 174 -16.81 13.86 4.15
N ASN A 175 -17.68 12.87 4.29
CA ASN A 175 -17.33 11.46 4.13
C ASN A 175 -18.57 10.68 3.66
N VAL A 176 -19.13 11.12 2.55
CA VAL A 176 -20.37 10.56 2.00
C VAL A 176 -20.03 9.30 1.23
N ARG A 177 -20.68 8.19 1.58
CA ARG A 177 -20.59 6.94 0.81
C ARG A 177 -21.01 7.23 -0.63
N LEU A 178 -20.19 6.82 -1.60
CA LEU A 178 -20.51 6.94 -3.03
C LEU A 178 -20.65 8.42 -3.49
N GLY A 179 -20.03 9.33 -2.74
CA GLY A 179 -20.09 10.76 -3.00
C GLY A 179 -18.83 11.48 -2.54
N ASP A 180 -19.00 12.73 -2.11
CA ASP A 180 -17.88 13.58 -1.73
C ASP A 180 -17.23 13.13 -0.41
N GLN A 181 -15.91 13.10 -0.42
CA GLN A 181 -15.08 12.91 0.77
C GLN A 181 -14.06 14.05 0.81
N ASP A 182 -13.94 14.64 1.99
CA ASP A 182 -12.99 15.70 2.32
C ASP A 182 -12.74 15.55 3.82
N CYS A 183 -11.65 14.84 4.13
CA CYS A 183 -11.21 14.69 5.50
C CYS A 183 -9.68 14.65 5.55
N TRP A 184 -9.12 15.01 6.69
CA TRP A 184 -7.70 14.85 6.94
C TRP A 184 -7.43 14.58 8.41
N TRP A 185 -6.34 13.87 8.67
CA TRP A 185 -5.99 13.43 10.02
C TRP A 185 -4.49 13.37 10.25
N VAL A 186 -4.12 13.33 11.52
CA VAL A 186 -2.75 13.10 11.99
C VAL A 186 -2.71 11.80 12.78
N ASN A 187 -1.78 10.91 12.46
CA ASN A 187 -1.58 9.65 13.15
C ASN A 187 -0.11 9.23 13.13
N HIS A 188 0.29 8.32 14.01
CA HIS A 188 1.56 7.61 13.84
C HIS A 188 1.38 6.39 12.93
N TRP A 189 2.43 6.11 12.15
CA TRP A 189 2.48 5.04 11.18
C TRP A 189 3.74 4.21 11.38
N ARG A 190 3.57 2.89 11.34
CA ARG A 190 4.67 1.94 11.29
C ARG A 190 5.24 1.94 9.88
N MET A 191 6.52 2.29 9.75
CA MET A 191 7.21 2.24 8.46
C MET A 191 7.53 0.79 8.05
N HIS A 192 7.58 -0.11 9.04
CA HIS A 192 7.54 -1.55 8.80
C HIS A 192 6.12 -2.03 8.57
N ARG A 193 5.80 -2.36 7.32
CA ARG A 193 4.62 -3.13 6.95
C ARG A 193 5.10 -4.44 6.36
N THR A 194 5.16 -5.49 7.18
CA THR A 194 5.43 -6.86 6.70
C THR A 194 4.15 -7.61 6.40
N GLY A 195 4.27 -8.59 5.50
CA GLY A 195 3.20 -9.51 5.14
C GLY A 195 2.69 -9.33 3.71
N SER A 196 2.01 -10.36 3.23
CA SER A 196 1.41 -10.43 1.88
C SER A 196 0.34 -9.37 1.61
N GLY A 197 -0.12 -8.66 2.64
CA GLY A 197 -1.09 -7.57 2.53
C GLY A 197 -0.49 -6.18 2.33
N ALA A 198 0.83 -6.03 2.34
CA ALA A 198 1.45 -4.74 2.04
C ALA A 198 1.31 -4.42 0.55
N ALA A 199 0.82 -3.22 0.24
CA ALA A 199 0.72 -2.73 -1.13
C ALA A 199 2.09 -2.73 -1.83
N GLU A 200 2.10 -2.92 -3.15
CA GLU A 200 3.29 -3.11 -3.97
C GLU A 200 4.30 -1.95 -3.82
N HIS A 201 3.81 -0.70 -3.77
CA HIS A 201 4.68 0.48 -3.61
C HIS A 201 5.38 0.50 -2.25
N TRP A 202 4.76 -0.04 -1.19
CA TRP A 202 5.40 -0.20 0.12
C TRP A 202 6.51 -1.25 0.09
N GLN A 203 6.25 -2.39 -0.56
CA GLN A 203 7.26 -3.46 -0.69
C GLN A 203 8.49 -2.95 -1.45
N LYS A 204 8.28 -2.22 -2.55
CA LYS A 204 9.38 -1.59 -3.32
C LYS A 204 10.12 -0.54 -2.51
N ALA A 205 9.40 0.33 -1.79
CA ALA A 205 10.01 1.32 -0.90
C ALA A 205 10.91 0.68 0.16
N GLN A 206 10.44 -0.38 0.82
CA GLN A 206 11.24 -1.12 1.80
C GLN A 206 12.49 -1.75 1.17
N LYS A 207 12.33 -2.37 -0.01
CA LYS A 207 13.45 -2.93 -0.76
C LYS A 207 14.49 -1.86 -1.09
N TYR A 208 14.05 -0.70 -1.61
CA TYR A 208 14.94 0.41 -1.92
C TYR A 208 15.74 0.88 -0.70
N LEU A 209 15.07 1.09 0.44
CA LEU A 209 15.73 1.52 1.68
C LEU A 209 16.76 0.50 2.15
N ALA A 210 16.44 -0.79 2.09
CA ALA A 210 17.34 -1.87 2.47
C ALA A 210 18.57 -2.00 1.55
N GLU A 211 18.36 -2.01 0.22
CA GLU A 211 19.44 -2.12 -0.77
C GLU A 211 20.41 -0.94 -0.71
N ASN A 212 19.90 0.26 -0.39
CA ASN A 212 20.70 1.48 -0.26
C ASN A 212 21.21 1.74 1.17
N LYS A 213 20.98 0.82 2.11
CA LYS A 213 21.41 0.93 3.52
C LYS A 213 20.93 2.23 4.18
N ILE A 214 19.73 2.69 3.82
CA ILE A 214 19.11 3.89 4.38
C ILE A 214 18.40 3.50 5.67
N LYS A 215 18.77 4.16 6.77
CA LYS A 215 18.10 3.98 8.06
C LYS A 215 16.74 4.68 8.02
N ALA A 216 15.69 3.98 8.44
CA ALA A 216 14.35 4.54 8.55
C ALA A 216 13.82 4.37 9.97
N PRO A 217 13.13 5.39 10.52
CA PRO A 217 12.53 5.29 11.84
C PRO A 217 11.43 4.24 11.85
N LEU A 218 11.25 3.61 13.01
CA LEU A 218 10.22 2.60 13.20
C LEU A 218 8.80 3.18 13.06
N ASP A 219 8.59 4.35 13.67
CA ASP A 219 7.36 5.14 13.62
C ASP A 219 7.62 6.50 12.95
N MET A 220 6.71 6.95 12.09
CA MET A 220 6.65 8.33 11.61
C MET A 220 5.27 8.93 11.88
N ILE A 221 5.21 10.25 12.05
CA ILE A 221 3.91 10.94 12.15
C ILE A 221 3.46 11.30 10.74
N GLY A 222 2.32 10.75 10.34
CA GLY A 222 1.72 10.98 9.04
C GLY A 222 0.58 11.98 9.12
N VAL A 223 0.60 12.98 8.24
CA VAL A 223 -0.56 13.84 7.95
C VAL A 223 -1.20 13.33 6.67
N THR A 224 -2.41 12.80 6.76
CA THR A 224 -3.12 12.21 5.62
C THR A 224 -4.29 13.08 5.20
N TYR A 225 -4.41 13.30 3.89
CA TYR A 225 -5.54 13.96 3.25
C TYR A 225 -6.29 12.94 2.40
N ARG A 226 -7.61 12.87 2.56
CA ARG A 226 -8.51 12.09 1.72
C ARG A 226 -9.49 13.03 1.04
N LEU A 227 -9.43 13.04 -0.28
CA LEU A 227 -10.36 13.77 -1.14
C LEU A 227 -10.97 12.78 -2.14
N ALA A 228 -12.29 12.80 -2.31
CA ALA A 228 -12.96 11.97 -3.29
C ALA A 228 -14.26 12.62 -3.77
N ASN A 229 -14.68 12.27 -4.98
CA ASN A 229 -16.02 12.52 -5.52
C ASN A 229 -16.48 11.26 -6.27
N LYS A 230 -17.53 11.32 -7.07
CA LYS A 230 -18.02 10.15 -7.80
C LYS A 230 -16.98 9.47 -8.71
N ASP A 231 -16.05 10.21 -9.30
CA ASP A 231 -15.19 9.70 -10.38
C ASP A 231 -13.71 9.60 -9.98
N HIS A 232 -13.27 10.41 -9.01
CA HIS A 232 -11.88 10.57 -8.63
C HIS A 232 -11.68 10.47 -7.13
N TYR A 233 -10.51 9.99 -6.71
CA TYR A 233 -10.00 10.19 -5.36
C TYR A 233 -8.53 10.57 -5.37
N LEU A 234 -8.10 11.18 -4.28
CA LEU A 234 -6.71 11.44 -3.95
C LEU A 234 -6.53 11.15 -2.45
N THR A 235 -5.58 10.28 -2.14
CA THR A 235 -5.05 10.12 -0.79
C THR A 235 -3.58 10.54 -0.82
N VAL A 236 -3.20 11.49 0.05
CA VAL A 236 -1.79 11.89 0.21
C VAL A 236 -1.43 11.81 1.69
N THR A 237 -0.37 11.09 2.02
CA THR A 237 0.19 11.02 3.36
C THR A 237 1.59 11.60 3.35
N TYR A 238 1.81 12.66 4.13
CA TYR A 238 3.15 13.20 4.40
C TYR A 238 3.66 12.64 5.73
N PHE A 239 4.68 11.78 5.67
CA PHE A 239 5.36 11.22 6.84
C PHE A 239 6.48 12.15 7.26
N LEU A 240 6.33 12.74 8.43
CA LEU A 240 7.30 13.65 9.02
C LEU A 240 8.11 12.87 10.06
N SER A 241 9.43 12.90 9.89
CA SER A 241 10.37 12.42 10.88
C SER A 241 10.22 13.20 12.18
N GLN A 242 10.34 12.50 13.30
CA GLN A 242 10.63 13.12 14.60
C GLN A 242 12.04 13.72 14.51
N GLN A 243 12.39 14.72 15.32
CA GLN A 243 13.66 15.44 15.10
C GLN A 243 14.86 14.47 15.00
N PRO A 244 15.81 14.68 14.07
CA PRO A 244 16.92 13.76 13.84
C PRO A 244 17.77 13.44 15.08
N SER A 245 17.77 14.32 16.08
CA SER A 245 18.50 14.17 17.35
C SER A 245 17.81 13.29 18.39
N ASP A 246 16.51 13.01 18.22
CA ASP A 246 15.69 12.30 19.23
C ASP A 246 15.44 10.84 18.83
N PHE A 247 16.03 10.42 17.72
CA PHE A 247 16.03 9.04 17.29
C PHE A 247 16.91 8.22 18.22
N ASP A 248 16.25 7.41 19.03
CA ASP A 248 16.90 6.33 19.73
C ASP A 248 17.66 5.45 18.73
N ASP A 249 18.88 5.05 19.08
CA ASP A 249 19.72 4.12 18.32
C ASP A 249 19.02 2.77 18.08
N ARG A 250 17.92 2.50 18.79
CA ARG A 250 16.95 1.41 18.55
C ARG A 250 16.20 1.50 17.21
N ASN A 251 16.41 2.54 16.41
CA ASN A 251 15.99 2.58 14.99
C ASN A 251 16.86 1.64 14.14
N ASP A 252 16.65 0.35 14.36
CA ASP A 252 17.23 -0.73 13.57
C ASP A 252 16.33 -1.02 12.36
N VAL A 253 16.95 -1.29 11.19
CA VAL A 253 16.33 -1.89 10.01
C VAL A 253 15.60 -3.21 10.32
N HIS A 254 15.90 -3.84 11.46
CA HIS A 254 15.28 -5.06 11.97
C HIS A 254 14.08 -4.81 12.90
N TRP A 255 13.63 -3.56 13.06
CA TRP A 255 12.29 -3.16 13.50
C TRP A 255 11.63 -4.12 14.51
N SER A 256 12.06 -4.09 15.78
CA SER A 256 11.41 -4.89 16.81
C SER A 256 9.93 -4.49 16.96
N ILE A 257 9.06 -5.50 17.00
CA ILE A 257 7.62 -5.36 16.80
C ILE A 257 6.97 -4.76 18.06
N ALA A 258 7.05 -3.45 18.23
CA ALA A 258 5.96 -2.74 18.90
C ALA A 258 4.71 -2.81 18.01
N SER A 259 3.55 -3.07 18.60
CA SER A 259 2.28 -2.95 17.88
C SER A 259 1.95 -1.46 17.73
N TRP A 260 0.93 -1.14 16.92
CA TRP A 260 0.49 0.25 16.79
C TRP A 260 0.08 0.84 18.15
N GLU A 261 -0.58 0.02 18.98
CA GLU A 261 -1.09 0.36 20.30
C GLU A 261 0.03 0.59 21.34
N THR A 262 1.18 -0.07 21.18
CA THR A 262 2.31 0.04 22.12
C THR A 262 3.34 1.10 21.70
N SER A 263 3.13 1.80 20.58
CA SER A 263 4.00 2.92 20.20
C SER A 263 3.95 4.04 21.23
N VAL A 264 5.11 4.64 21.52
CA VAL A 264 5.20 5.87 22.33
C VAL A 264 4.54 7.07 21.64
N TRP A 265 4.25 6.95 20.35
CA TRP A 265 3.51 7.92 19.55
C TRP A 265 2.02 7.62 19.49
N HIS A 266 1.52 6.57 20.14
CA HIS A 266 0.08 6.36 20.28
C HIS A 266 -0.59 7.58 20.97
N PRO A 267 -1.80 8.00 20.56
CA PRO A 267 -2.48 9.17 21.14
C PRO A 267 -2.52 9.16 22.68
N ASP A 268 -2.74 8.01 23.30
CA ASP A 268 -2.78 7.90 24.76
C ASP A 268 -1.42 8.05 25.45
N GLN A 269 -0.33 7.73 24.77
CA GLN A 269 1.03 7.97 25.28
C GLN A 269 1.42 9.44 25.07
N VAL A 270 1.08 10.02 23.92
CA VAL A 270 1.34 11.44 23.61
C VAL A 270 0.62 12.37 24.60
N LYS A 271 -0.63 12.06 24.99
CA LYS A 271 -1.37 12.86 25.99
C LYS A 271 -0.63 12.99 27.34
N LYS A 272 0.21 12.01 27.69
CA LYS A 272 0.96 11.95 28.95
C LYS A 272 2.32 12.64 28.87
N ASP A 273 2.80 12.97 27.67
CA ASP A 273 4.10 13.59 27.43
C ASP A 273 3.94 14.99 26.81
N PRO A 274 4.17 16.07 27.57
CA PRO A 274 4.01 17.44 27.08
C PRO A 274 4.87 17.78 25.86
N LYS A 275 6.07 17.19 25.73
CA LYS A 275 6.96 17.44 24.60
C LYS A 275 6.41 16.79 23.32
N ARG A 276 5.97 15.53 23.41
CA ARG A 276 5.34 14.85 22.26
C ARG A 276 4.05 15.54 21.85
N ARG A 277 3.24 15.98 22.83
CA ARG A 277 2.02 16.74 22.56
C ARG A 277 2.32 18.03 21.79
N GLN A 278 3.29 18.82 22.25
CA GLN A 278 3.71 20.04 21.56
C GLN A 278 4.22 19.75 20.13
N HIS A 279 4.91 18.64 19.93
CA HIS A 279 5.34 18.22 18.59
C HIS A 279 4.15 17.89 17.67
N ILE A 280 3.19 17.10 18.16
CA ILE A 280 1.96 16.79 17.42
C ILE A 280 1.16 18.07 17.11
N ASP A 281 1.05 19.02 18.05
CA ASP A 281 0.36 20.29 17.82
C ASP A 281 0.98 21.09 16.67
N LYS A 282 2.32 21.09 16.55
CA LYS A 282 3.03 21.70 15.41
C LYS A 282 2.70 21.00 14.09
N ILE A 283 2.62 19.67 14.09
CA ILE A 283 2.26 18.88 12.91
C ILE A 283 0.81 19.13 12.50
N ILE A 284 -0.12 19.24 13.47
CA ILE A 284 -1.51 19.60 13.20
C ILE A 284 -1.60 20.99 12.56
N ALA A 285 -0.87 21.98 13.11
CA ALA A 285 -0.85 23.32 12.55
C ALA A 285 -0.31 23.35 11.10
N TRP A 286 0.76 22.60 10.84
CA TRP A 286 1.29 22.40 9.49
C TRP A 286 0.28 21.70 8.58
N GLY A 287 -0.35 20.62 9.05
CA GLY A 287 -1.34 19.87 8.28
C GLY A 287 -2.54 20.72 7.87
N LYS A 288 -2.97 21.62 8.77
CA LYS A 288 -4.05 22.58 8.52
C LYS A 288 -3.70 23.57 7.41
N SER A 289 -2.45 24.04 7.33
CA SER A 289 -2.03 24.99 6.28
C SER A 289 -1.84 24.33 4.91
N TRP A 290 -1.62 23.02 4.88
CA TRP A 290 -1.47 22.23 3.66
C TRP A 290 -2.80 21.75 3.05
N HIS A 291 -3.83 21.52 3.87
CA HIS A 291 -5.11 21.00 3.38
C HIS A 291 -5.69 21.79 2.18
N PRO A 292 -5.74 23.14 2.18
CA PRO A 292 -6.26 23.89 1.04
C PRO A 292 -5.46 23.68 -0.26
N GLN A 293 -4.15 23.44 -0.15
CA GLN A 293 -3.27 23.22 -1.29
C GLN A 293 -3.57 21.87 -1.95
N ILE A 294 -3.72 20.81 -1.14
CA ILE A 294 -4.08 19.48 -1.64
C ILE A 294 -5.49 19.47 -2.23
N LYS A 295 -6.42 20.18 -1.59
CA LYS A 295 -7.78 20.36 -2.11
C LYS A 295 -7.80 21.03 -3.48
N LYS A 296 -6.99 22.07 -3.68
CA LYS A 296 -6.85 22.74 -4.99
C LYS A 296 -6.34 21.79 -6.08
N VAL A 297 -5.37 20.92 -5.76
CA VAL A 297 -4.87 19.91 -6.71
C VAL A 297 -5.96 18.94 -7.11
N PHE A 298 -6.75 18.45 -6.15
CA PHE A 298 -7.85 17.53 -6.46
C PHE A 298 -8.93 18.17 -7.33
N GLN A 299 -9.28 19.43 -7.07
CA GLN A 299 -10.28 20.17 -7.84
C GLN A 299 -9.80 20.53 -9.26
N ALA A 300 -8.50 20.74 -9.46
CA ALA A 300 -7.95 21.07 -10.78
C ALA A 300 -8.07 19.90 -11.78
N ASP A 301 -8.08 18.66 -11.29
CA ASP A 301 -8.23 17.44 -12.11
C ASP A 301 -9.67 17.17 -12.57
N GLN A 302 -10.66 17.88 -12.00
CA GLN A 302 -12.07 17.69 -12.32
C GLN A 302 -12.53 18.52 -13.54
N LYS A 303 -11.64 19.33 -14.11
CA LYS A 303 -11.92 20.21 -15.25
C LYS A 303 -11.44 19.57 -16.54
#